data_AF-Q4V137-F1
#
_entry.id   AF-Q4V137-F1
#
_cell.length_a   1.000
_cell.length_b   1.000
_cell.length_c   1.000
_cell.angle_alpha   90.00
_cell.angle_beta   90.00
_cell.angle_gamma   90.00
#
_symmetry.space_group_name_H-M   'P 1'
#
loop_
_entity.id
_entity.type
_entity.pdbx_description
1 polymer ?
#
loop_
_entity_poly.entity_id
_entity_poly.type
_entity_poly.pdbx_seq_one_letter_code
_entity_poly.pdbx_strand_id
1 'polypeptide(L)'
;MAHHKKMKKKMPKTVRKVNLLVTNTSSEKLPATEVYIFYSLRWQVEILFKIWKSIFRIHISKRMELEQFQCHLYGQRLRLCLVASVTYQMRRLL
;
A
#
# COMPACT_ATOMS: atom_id res chain seq x y z
N MET A 1 -30.72 17.19 31.83
CA MET A 1 -29.86 16.30 31.01
C MET A 1 -29.48 17.05 29.73
N ALA A 2 -28.30 17.68 29.70
CA ALA A 2 -27.90 18.53 28.58
C ALA A 2 -27.37 17.67 27.42
N HIS A 3 -28.11 17.63 26.32
CA HIS A 3 -27.65 17.04 25.06
C HIS A 3 -26.41 17.79 24.57
N HIS A 4 -25.24 17.16 24.66
CA HIS A 4 -24.01 17.66 24.05
C HIS A 4 -24.11 17.50 22.52
N LYS A 5 -24.70 18.50 21.86
CA LYS A 5 -24.85 18.56 20.40
C LYS A 5 -23.44 18.67 19.79
N LYS A 6 -22.89 17.56 19.30
CA LYS A 6 -21.64 17.56 18.52
C LYS A 6 -21.82 18.50 17.32
N MET A 7 -21.19 19.67 17.40
CA MET A 7 -21.09 20.62 16.30
C MET A 7 -20.30 19.95 15.18
N LYS A 8 -20.95 19.54 14.08
CA LYS A 8 -20.24 19.14 12.85
C LYS A 8 -19.60 20.40 12.25
N LYS A 9 -18.35 20.69 12.64
CA LYS A 9 -17.53 21.73 12.03
C LYS A 9 -17.34 21.35 10.55
N LYS A 10 -18.06 22.02 9.65
CA LYS A 10 -17.90 21.83 8.20
C LYS A 10 -16.51 22.33 7.83
N MET A 11 -15.67 21.41 7.36
CA MET A 11 -14.30 21.73 6.94
C MET A 11 -14.35 22.74 5.78
N PRO A 12 -13.60 23.86 5.82
CA PRO A 12 -13.61 24.87 4.76
C PRO A 12 -13.24 24.23 3.41
N LYS A 13 -13.94 24.60 2.33
CA LYS A 13 -13.77 24.01 0.99
C LYS A 13 -12.33 24.07 0.48
N THR A 14 -11.55 25.06 0.94
CA THR A 14 -10.15 25.29 0.59
C THR A 14 -9.19 24.22 1.12
N VAL A 15 -9.50 23.60 2.27
CA VAL A 15 -8.65 22.57 2.91
C VAL A 15 -8.69 21.23 2.16
N ARG A 16 -9.67 21.03 1.27
CA ARG A 16 -9.78 19.81 0.44
C ARG A 16 -8.66 19.64 -0.59
N LYS A 17 -7.86 20.68 -0.84
CA LYS A 17 -6.74 20.66 -1.78
C LYS A 17 -5.38 20.35 -1.15
N VAL A 18 -5.33 20.11 0.17
CA VAL A 18 -4.08 19.90 0.91
C VAL A 18 -3.99 18.44 1.36
N ASN A 19 -2.88 17.77 1.03
CA ASN A 19 -2.56 16.44 1.54
C ASN A 19 -1.73 16.57 2.81
N LEU A 20 -2.23 16.03 3.92
CA LEU A 20 -1.49 15.97 5.19
C LEU A 20 -0.76 14.63 5.29
N LEU A 21 0.57 14.68 5.38
CA LEU A 21 1.40 13.51 5.65
C LEU A 21 1.84 13.54 7.11
N VAL A 22 1.63 12.44 7.84
CA VAL A 22 2.01 12.29 9.24
C VAL A 22 3.00 11.13 9.34
N THR A 23 4.13 11.35 10.01
CA THR A 23 5.17 10.35 10.24
C THR A 23 5.62 10.36 11.70
N ASN A 24 6.03 9.20 12.21
CA ASN A 24 6.60 9.04 13.56
C ASN A 24 8.13 9.21 13.56
N THR A 25 8.73 9.49 12.40
CA THR A 25 10.18 9.61 12.24
C THR A 25 10.64 11.03 12.56
N SER A 26 11.78 11.17 13.26
CA SER A 26 12.37 12.49 13.54
C SER A 26 12.90 13.14 12.26
N SER A 27 12.88 14.48 12.22
CA SER A 27 13.36 15.26 11.07
C SER A 27 14.85 15.06 10.77
N GLU A 28 15.64 14.59 11.72
CA GLU A 28 17.06 14.22 11.52
C GLU A 28 17.22 12.95 10.68
N LYS A 29 16.30 11.99 10.82
CA LYS A 29 16.32 10.72 10.08
C LYS A 29 15.60 10.82 8.74
N LEU A 30 14.59 11.68 8.65
CA LEU A 30 13.81 11.86 7.44
C LEU A 30 13.47 13.34 7.26
N PRO A 31 14.18 14.06 6.37
CA PRO A 31 13.84 15.43 6.07
C PRO A 31 12.48 15.51 5.37
N ALA A 32 11.76 16.62 5.59
CA ALA A 32 10.39 16.80 5.08
C ALA A 32 10.28 16.69 3.54
N THR A 33 11.35 17.01 2.82
CA THR A 33 11.46 16.88 1.36
C THR A 33 11.39 15.43 0.89
N GLU A 34 11.91 14.48 1.69
CA GLU A 34 11.94 13.06 1.34
C GLU A 34 10.68 12.32 1.77
N VAL A 35 9.92 12.83 2.74
CA VAL A 35 8.66 12.24 3.21
C VAL A 35 7.71 11.95 2.05
N TYR A 36 7.66 12.85 1.06
CA TYR A 36 6.82 12.66 -0.13
C TYR A 36 7.29 11.49 -1.00
N ILE A 37 8.61 11.33 -1.18
CA ILE A 37 9.20 10.22 -1.93
C ILE A 37 8.87 8.90 -1.25
N PHE A 38 9.02 8.81 0.07
CA PHE A 38 8.62 7.62 0.83
C PHE A 38 7.12 7.34 0.72
N TYR A 39 6.28 8.38 0.76
CA TYR A 39 4.84 8.21 0.60
C TYR A 39 4.46 7.71 -0.79
N SER A 40 5.25 8.01 -1.83
CA SER A 40 5.04 7.47 -3.18
C SER A 40 5.15 5.93 -3.23
N LEU A 41 5.94 5.32 -2.34
CA LEU A 41 6.06 3.86 -2.23
C LEU A 41 4.75 3.20 -1.81
N ARG A 42 3.89 3.91 -1.07
CA ARG A 42 2.55 3.41 -0.71
C ARG A 42 1.77 3.00 -1.96
N TRP A 43 1.83 3.82 -3.02
CA TRP A 43 1.13 3.53 -4.27
C TRP A 43 1.73 2.33 -5.01
N GLN A 44 3.06 2.16 -4.96
CA GLN A 44 3.71 0.96 -5.52
C GLN A 44 3.20 -0.32 -4.86
N VAL A 45 3.03 -0.30 -3.53
CA VAL A 45 2.44 -1.41 -2.78
C VAL A 45 1.00 -1.66 -3.22
N GLU A 46 0.18 -0.62 -3.40
CA GLU A 46 -1.20 -0.77 -3.90
C GLU A 46 -1.26 -1.39 -5.30
N ILE A 47 -0.39 -0.97 -6.22
CA ILE A 47 -0.29 -1.58 -7.56
C ILE A 47 0.07 -3.04 -7.45
N LEU A 48 1.05 -3.38 -6.62
CA LEU A 48 1.46 -4.76 -6.40
C LEU A 48 0.27 -5.62 -5.94
N PHE A 49 -0.53 -5.10 -5.00
CA PHE A 49 -1.75 -5.78 -4.56
C PHE A 49 -2.83 -5.86 -5.65
N LYS A 50 -2.96 -4.86 -6.54
CA LYS A 50 -3.89 -4.90 -7.69
C LYS A 50 -3.47 -5.97 -8.69
N ILE A 51 -2.19 -6.02 -9.06
CA ILE A 51 -1.61 -7.04 -9.93
C ILE A 51 -1.82 -8.42 -9.32
N TRP A 52 -1.55 -8.57 -8.01
CA TRP A 52 -1.72 -9.83 -7.31
C TRP A 52 -3.17 -10.34 -7.34
N LYS A 53 -4.15 -9.45 -7.08
CA LYS A 53 -5.57 -9.81 -7.19
C LYS A 53 -5.99 -10.18 -8.61
N SER A 54 -5.47 -9.50 -9.63
CA SER A 54 -5.84 -9.70 -11.03
C SER A 54 -5.21 -10.96 -11.63
N ILE A 55 -3.90 -11.15 -11.46
CA ILE A 55 -3.15 -12.26 -12.08
C ILE A 55 -3.37 -13.56 -11.32
N PHE A 56 -3.30 -13.51 -9.99
CA PHE A 56 -3.29 -14.71 -9.15
C PHE A 56 -4.66 -15.06 -8.58
N ARG A 57 -5.67 -14.22 -8.83
CA ARG A 57 -7.07 -14.42 -8.41
C ARG A 57 -7.19 -14.89 -6.95
N ILE A 58 -6.41 -14.31 -6.05
CA ILE A 58 -6.38 -14.68 -4.61
C ILE A 58 -7.75 -14.59 -3.91
N HIS A 59 -8.68 -13.83 -4.51
CA HIS A 59 -10.05 -13.72 -4.06
C HIS A 59 -10.88 -14.98 -4.34
N ILE A 60 -10.43 -15.84 -5.24
CA ILE A 60 -11.01 -17.14 -5.57
C ILE A 60 -10.23 -18.20 -4.80
N SER A 61 -10.49 -18.31 -3.49
CA SER A 61 -9.91 -19.38 -2.70
C SER A 61 -10.79 -20.63 -2.83
N LYS A 62 -10.23 -21.72 -3.36
CA LYS A 62 -10.82 -23.06 -3.17
C LYS A 62 -10.74 -23.40 -1.69
N ARG A 63 -11.72 -24.14 -1.16
CA ARG A 63 -11.62 -24.72 0.19
C ARG A 63 -10.38 -25.62 0.22
N MET A 64 -9.37 -25.22 0.99
CA MET A 64 -8.11 -25.94 1.19
C MET A 64 -7.75 -25.86 2.67
N GLU A 65 -7.01 -26.86 3.15
CA GLU A 65 -6.44 -26.85 4.49
C GLU A 65 -5.49 -25.66 4.69
N LEU A 66 -5.41 -25.15 5.93
CA LEU A 66 -4.70 -23.90 6.25
C LEU A 66 -3.24 -23.92 5.80
N GLU A 67 -2.56 -25.06 5.94
CA GLU A 67 -1.15 -25.23 5.57
C GLU A 67 -0.95 -25.15 4.06
N GLN A 68 -1.85 -25.74 3.27
CA GLN A 68 -1.81 -25.68 1.82
C GLN A 68 -2.10 -24.26 1.32
N PHE A 69 -3.04 -23.58 1.97
CA PHE A 69 -3.32 -22.17 1.67
C PHE A 69 -2.11 -21.28 1.96
N GLN A 70 -1.47 -21.44 3.12
CA GLN A 70 -0.26 -20.70 3.48
C GLN A 70 0.87 -20.97 2.48
N CYS A 71 1.16 -22.23 2.17
CA CYS A 71 2.17 -22.61 1.19
C CYS A 71 1.89 -22.01 -0.19
N HIS A 72 0.64 -22.09 -0.67
CA HIS A 72 0.22 -21.49 -1.93
C HIS A 72 0.42 -19.96 -1.94
N LEU A 73 0.04 -19.29 -0.86
CA LEU A 73 0.19 -17.85 -0.70
C LEU A 73 1.66 -17.41 -0.68
N TYR A 74 2.53 -18.14 0.03
CA TYR A 74 3.98 -17.88 0.04
C TYR A 74 4.61 -18.14 -1.32
N GLY A 75 4.25 -19.25 -1.99
CA GLY A 75 4.72 -19.57 -3.33
C GLY A 75 4.33 -18.52 -4.36
N GLN A 76 3.10 -17.99 -4.30
CA GLN A 76 2.67 -16.89 -5.15
C GLN A 76 3.47 -15.61 -4.89
N ARG A 77 3.73 -15.27 -3.62
CA ARG A 77 4.55 -14.11 -3.24
C ARG A 77 5.98 -14.21 -3.78
N LEU A 78 6.61 -15.37 -3.61
CA LEU A 78 7.96 -15.61 -4.14
C LEU A 78 7.99 -15.46 -5.66
N ARG A 79 7.01 -16.04 -6.36
CA ARG A 79 6.89 -15.96 -7.82
C ARG A 79 6.72 -14.52 -8.31
N LEU A 80 5.89 -13.72 -7.63
CA LEU A 80 5.72 -12.30 -7.95
C LEU A 80 7.02 -11.51 -7.74
N CYS A 81 7.72 -11.77 -6.64
CA CYS A 81 9.00 -11.12 -6.33
C CYS A 81 10.05 -11.42 -7.42
N LEU A 82 10.12 -12.68 -7.87
CA LEU A 82 11.01 -13.13 -8.95
C LEU A 82 10.68 -12.48 -10.30
N VAL A 83 9.39 -12.42 -10.68
CA VAL A 83 8.97 -11.77 -11.94
C VAL A 83 9.28 -10.27 -11.90
N ALA A 84 9.02 -9.61 -10.77
CA ALA A 84 9.31 -8.20 -10.59
C ALA A 84 10.82 -7.91 -10.64
N SER A 85 11.65 -8.73 -9.99
CA SER A 85 13.11 -8.55 -9.99
C SER A 85 13.71 -8.80 -11.37
N VAL A 86 13.31 -9.87 -12.07
CA VAL A 86 13.75 -10.13 -13.46
C VAL A 86 13.34 -8.99 -14.38
N THR A 87 12.08 -8.56 -14.34
CA THR A 87 11.59 -7.46 -15.18
C THR A 87 12.34 -6.15 -14.92
N TYR A 88 12.63 -5.86 -13.64
CA TYR A 88 13.42 -4.70 -13.26
C TYR A 88 14.86 -4.76 -13.79
N GLN A 89 15.53 -5.93 -13.68
CA GLN A 89 16.87 -6.11 -14.23
C GLN A 89 16.87 -5.98 -15.77
N MET A 90 15.90 -6.57 -16.46
CA MET A 90 15.77 -6.47 -17.92
C MET A 90 15.59 -5.01 -18.36
N ARG A 91 14.83 -4.20 -17.62
CA ARG A 91 14.66 -2.77 -17.90
C ARG A 91 15.94 -1.95 -17.69
N ARG A 92 16.88 -2.40 -16.85
CA ARG A 92 18.17 -1.72 -16.64
C ARG A 92 19.19 -2.03 -17.74
N LEU A 93 18.99 -3.13 -18.46
CA LEU A 93 19.88 -3.58 -19.54
C LEU A 93 19.50 -3.01 -20.91
N LEU A 94 18.26 -2.53 -21.05
CA LEU A 94 17.74 -1.80 -22.21
C LEU A 94 17.92 -0.29 -22.02
#